data_AF-A0A7C3D3W1-F1
#
_entry.id   AF-A0A7C3D3W1-F1
#
_cell.length_a   1.000
_cell.length_b   1.000
_cell.length_c   1.000
_cell.angle_alpha   90.00
_cell.angle_beta   90.00
_cell.angle_gamma   90.00
#
_symmetry.space_group_name_H-M   'P 1'
#
loop_
_entity.id
_entity.type
_entity.pdbx_description
1 polymer ?
#
loop_
_entity_poly.entity_id
_entity_poly.type
_entity_poly.pdbx_seq_one_letter_code
_entity_poly.pdbx_strand_id
1 'polypeptide(L)'
;LANDPENETARVVVREKAKSMIGAFHRASSYLRNQILAIDDEVVDAVQDVNRILNNIAELNGQIQTLEAQGGPANELRDERDRFIDELSQYLDTRVIEEKNGTVRILVGTSVLVQGTRASEITGTKEGTGDLAVTVLYDPSGRKLTSENGKLAGLLKMRDEILPSYLDRLDNVAATIVKEVNLRHRLGYTMDGDEAGDFFEASGTTAGSISLSPAVESDVRAIATSTDGTSGDNGIALSIAKLRSDLVMDDGTQSITAYYAALVSQVGVDTADAKDAEANQEVVTQTLEQQKQSVQGVSLDEEMAELVKFQHAYAASAQVINVVDEMTKVVLSLVR
;
A
#
# COMPACT_ATOMS: atom_id res chain seq x y z
N LEU A 1 -20.71 40.28 0.19
CA LEU A 1 -21.01 40.70 1.57
C LEU A 1 -20.25 41.97 1.96
N ALA A 2 -18.92 42.05 1.84
CA ALA A 2 -18.20 43.27 2.22
C ALA A 2 -18.68 44.56 1.49
N ASN A 3 -19.07 44.46 0.22
CA ASN A 3 -19.58 45.62 -0.54
C ASN A 3 -21.03 46.01 -0.18
N ASP A 4 -21.77 45.15 0.52
CA ASP A 4 -23.17 45.36 0.86
C ASP A 4 -23.51 44.58 2.16
N PRO A 5 -23.09 45.09 3.33
CA PRO A 5 -23.14 44.35 4.60
C PRO A 5 -24.55 44.17 5.16
N GLU A 6 -25.49 45.04 4.77
CA GLU A 6 -26.88 44.98 5.22
C GLU A 6 -27.71 43.97 4.42
N ASN A 7 -27.15 43.43 3.33
CA ASN A 7 -27.85 42.54 2.42
C ASN A 7 -27.89 41.10 2.92
N GLU A 8 -29.06 40.69 3.43
CA GLU A 8 -29.33 39.32 3.86
C GLU A 8 -29.10 38.28 2.76
N THR A 9 -29.40 38.61 1.49
CA THR A 9 -29.15 37.70 0.37
C THR A 9 -27.64 37.47 0.19
N ALA A 10 -26.81 38.50 0.39
CA ALA A 10 -25.35 38.35 0.37
C ALA A 10 -24.84 37.48 1.53
N ARG A 11 -25.49 37.51 2.70
CA ARG A 11 -25.19 36.65 3.86
C ARG A 11 -25.58 35.20 3.61
N VAL A 12 -26.75 34.96 3.01
CA VAL A 12 -27.16 33.63 2.53
C VAL A 12 -26.11 33.06 1.59
N VAL A 13 -25.65 33.84 0.60
CA VAL A 13 -24.60 33.38 -0.32
C VAL A 13 -23.32 32.98 0.41
N VAL A 14 -22.88 33.75 1.42
CA VAL A 14 -21.69 33.39 2.23
C VAL A 14 -21.90 32.06 2.96
N ARG A 15 -23.04 31.87 3.64
CA ARG A 15 -23.37 30.63 4.33
C ARG A 15 -23.37 29.43 3.38
N GLU A 16 -24.03 29.55 2.22
CA GLU A 16 -24.11 28.45 1.25
C GLU A 16 -22.75 28.14 0.59
N LYS A 17 -21.89 29.14 0.42
CA LYS A 17 -20.50 28.91 -0.02
C LYS A 17 -19.67 28.21 1.05
N ALA A 18 -19.84 28.56 2.32
CA ALA A 18 -19.20 27.86 3.43
C ALA A 18 -19.67 26.40 3.51
N LYS A 19 -20.98 26.13 3.39
CA LYS A 19 -21.53 24.76 3.30
C LYS A 19 -20.96 23.97 2.13
N SER A 20 -20.83 24.61 0.96
CA SER A 20 -20.25 23.97 -0.22
C SER A 20 -18.79 23.58 0.00
N MET A 21 -18.01 24.46 0.66
CA MET A 21 -16.62 24.20 1.03
C MET A 21 -16.51 23.08 2.07
N ILE A 22 -17.33 23.10 3.13
CA ILE A 22 -17.43 22.03 4.12
C ILE A 22 -17.71 20.68 3.44
N GLY A 23 -18.70 20.65 2.54
CA GLY A 23 -19.02 19.44 1.78
C GLY A 23 -17.85 18.95 0.91
N ALA A 24 -17.02 19.85 0.39
CA ALA A 24 -15.82 19.47 -0.35
C ALA A 24 -14.75 18.85 0.57
N PHE A 25 -14.52 19.41 1.76
CA PHE A 25 -13.64 18.83 2.77
C PHE A 25 -14.10 17.43 3.19
N HIS A 26 -15.39 17.28 3.53
CA HIS A 26 -15.95 15.99 3.91
C HIS A 26 -15.75 14.95 2.81
N ARG A 27 -16.04 15.28 1.55
CA ARG A 27 -15.84 14.36 0.42
C ARG A 27 -14.39 13.95 0.24
N ALA A 28 -13.46 14.91 0.30
CA ALA A 28 -12.03 14.61 0.16
C ALA A 28 -11.51 13.75 1.31
N SER A 29 -11.89 14.08 2.55
CA SER A 29 -11.53 13.33 3.76
C SER A 29 -12.10 11.90 3.73
N SER A 30 -13.39 11.74 3.41
CA SER A 30 -14.02 10.43 3.25
C SER A 30 -13.40 9.61 2.13
N TYR A 31 -13.04 10.23 1.00
CA TYR A 31 -12.37 9.53 -0.10
C TYR A 31 -11.03 8.95 0.35
N LEU A 32 -10.17 9.75 0.99
CA LEU A 32 -8.87 9.27 1.48
C LEU A 32 -9.01 8.18 2.54
N ARG A 33 -9.94 8.34 3.49
CA ARG A 33 -10.23 7.31 4.51
C ARG A 33 -10.71 6.00 3.90
N ASN A 34 -11.61 6.07 2.91
CA ASN A 34 -12.08 4.88 2.20
C ASN A 34 -10.96 4.20 1.41
N GLN A 35 -10.02 4.97 0.84
CA GLN A 35 -8.83 4.40 0.19
C GLN A 35 -7.91 3.69 1.19
N ILE A 36 -7.70 4.27 2.38
CA ILE A 36 -6.93 3.61 3.46
C ILE A 36 -7.56 2.25 3.81
N LEU A 37 -8.88 2.19 3.98
CA LEU A 37 -9.58 0.95 4.31
C LEU A 37 -9.57 -0.06 3.15
N ALA A 38 -9.74 0.39 1.91
CA ALA A 38 -9.67 -0.48 0.75
C ALA A 38 -8.27 -1.10 0.57
N ILE A 39 -7.21 -0.32 0.81
CA ILE A 39 -5.83 -0.83 0.81
C ILE A 39 -5.62 -1.78 1.99
N ASP A 40 -6.25 -1.55 3.14
CA ASP A 40 -6.18 -2.49 4.26
C ASP A 40 -6.78 -3.85 3.92
N ASP A 41 -7.91 -3.88 3.23
CA ASP A 41 -8.50 -5.11 2.73
C ASP A 41 -7.56 -5.80 1.72
N GLU A 42 -6.91 -5.02 0.83
CA GLU A 42 -5.91 -5.57 -0.10
C GLU A 42 -4.66 -6.12 0.63
N VAL A 43 -4.25 -5.52 1.75
CA VAL A 43 -3.18 -6.06 2.61
C VAL A 43 -3.59 -7.41 3.19
N VAL A 44 -4.83 -7.54 3.66
CA VAL A 44 -5.35 -8.81 4.20
C VAL A 44 -5.35 -9.89 3.12
N ASP A 45 -5.85 -9.59 1.93
CA ASP A 45 -5.88 -10.53 0.79
C ASP A 45 -4.47 -10.93 0.38
N ALA A 46 -3.54 -9.98 0.28
CA ALA A 46 -2.14 -10.24 -0.05
C ALA A 46 -1.47 -11.18 0.96
N VAL A 47 -1.78 -11.05 2.26
CA VAL A 47 -1.27 -11.96 3.30
C VAL A 47 -1.84 -13.37 3.16
N GLN A 48 -3.11 -13.51 2.79
CA GLN A 48 -3.71 -14.82 2.53
C GLN A 48 -3.03 -15.50 1.34
N ASP A 49 -2.78 -14.76 0.27
CA ASP A 49 -2.04 -15.27 -0.90
C ASP A 49 -0.62 -15.68 -0.54
N VAL A 50 0.10 -14.85 0.22
CA VAL A 50 1.42 -15.20 0.74
C VAL A 50 1.38 -16.50 1.53
N ASN A 51 0.47 -16.64 2.49
CA ASN A 51 0.37 -17.84 3.32
C ASN A 51 0.04 -19.09 2.48
N ARG A 52 -0.82 -18.96 1.45
CA ARG A 52 -1.09 -20.02 0.48
C ARG A 52 0.16 -20.43 -0.28
N ILE A 53 0.91 -19.46 -0.81
CA ILE A 53 2.16 -19.71 -1.55
C ILE A 53 3.20 -20.40 -0.65
N LEU A 54 3.39 -19.92 0.59
CA LEU A 54 4.30 -20.53 1.56
C LEU A 54 3.95 -22.00 1.83
N ASN A 55 2.67 -22.31 1.98
CA ASN A 55 2.19 -23.69 2.18
C ASN A 55 2.48 -24.57 0.96
N ASN A 56 2.23 -24.08 -0.26
CA ASN A 56 2.56 -24.83 -1.49
C ASN A 56 4.06 -25.13 -1.59
N ILE A 57 4.92 -24.17 -1.25
CA ILE A 57 6.38 -24.37 -1.26
C ILE A 57 6.80 -25.42 -0.22
N ALA A 58 6.21 -25.38 0.98
CA ALA A 58 6.49 -26.37 2.02
C ALA A 58 6.02 -27.78 1.63
N GLU A 59 4.90 -27.91 0.95
CA GLU A 59 4.41 -29.18 0.40
C GLU A 59 5.35 -29.73 -0.67
N LEU A 60 5.73 -28.90 -1.65
CA LEU A 60 6.68 -29.26 -2.71
C LEU A 60 8.05 -29.67 -2.14
N ASN A 61 8.53 -28.98 -1.11
CA ASN A 61 9.74 -29.40 -0.38
C ASN A 61 9.63 -30.84 0.16
N GLY A 62 8.46 -31.23 0.68
CA GLY A 62 8.23 -32.59 1.17
C GLY A 62 8.20 -33.64 0.06
N GLN A 63 7.59 -33.30 -1.08
CA GLN A 63 7.55 -34.18 -2.25
C GLN A 63 8.94 -34.37 -2.86
N ILE A 64 9.70 -33.27 -3.05
CA ILE A 64 11.10 -33.28 -3.53
C ILE A 64 11.97 -34.14 -2.61
N GLN A 65 11.92 -33.87 -1.30
CA GLN A 65 12.71 -34.61 -0.32
C GLN A 65 12.40 -36.11 -0.36
N THR A 66 11.14 -36.49 -0.54
CA THR A 66 10.72 -37.90 -0.61
C THR A 66 11.22 -38.58 -1.87
N LEU A 67 11.10 -37.92 -3.03
CA LEU A 67 11.48 -38.47 -4.33
C LEU A 67 13.01 -38.61 -4.46
N GLU A 68 13.76 -37.60 -4.02
CA GLU A 68 15.22 -37.61 -4.07
C GLU A 68 15.82 -38.60 -3.06
N ALA A 69 15.19 -38.80 -1.90
CA ALA A 69 15.59 -39.86 -0.96
C ALA A 69 15.44 -41.27 -1.55
N GLN A 70 14.55 -41.45 -2.54
CA GLN A 70 14.39 -42.69 -3.30
C GLN A 70 15.35 -42.80 -4.50
N GLY A 71 16.17 -41.77 -4.74
CA GLY A 71 17.15 -41.71 -5.83
C GLY A 71 16.60 -41.24 -7.17
N GLY A 72 15.36 -40.74 -7.23
CA GLY A 72 14.76 -40.16 -8.45
C GLY A 72 15.00 -38.65 -8.55
N PRO A 73 15.18 -38.08 -9.75
CA PRO A 73 15.28 -36.63 -9.93
C PRO A 73 13.93 -35.95 -9.76
N ALA A 74 13.87 -34.85 -9.01
CA ALA A 74 12.64 -34.10 -8.73
C ALA A 74 12.53 -32.79 -9.54
N ASN A 75 13.08 -32.76 -10.75
CA ASN A 75 13.23 -31.53 -11.55
C ASN A 75 11.90 -30.78 -11.76
N GLU A 76 10.85 -31.48 -12.20
CA GLU A 76 9.52 -30.87 -12.42
C GLU A 76 8.96 -30.23 -11.15
N LEU A 77 9.15 -30.87 -9.98
CA LEU A 77 8.71 -30.34 -8.69
C LEU A 77 9.54 -29.14 -8.25
N ARG A 78 10.85 -29.13 -8.55
CA ARG A 78 11.73 -27.99 -8.30
C ARG A 78 11.32 -26.80 -9.16
N ASP A 79 11.01 -27.02 -10.44
CA ASP A 79 10.52 -25.97 -11.34
C ASP A 79 9.19 -25.37 -10.85
N GLU A 80 8.26 -26.22 -10.41
CA GLU A 80 6.98 -25.74 -9.86
C GLU A 80 7.18 -24.96 -8.55
N ARG A 81 8.10 -25.41 -7.70
CA ARG A 81 8.46 -24.72 -6.46
C ARG A 81 9.10 -23.36 -6.75
N ASP A 82 9.99 -23.31 -7.71
CA ASP A 82 10.72 -22.10 -8.08
C ASP A 82 9.76 -21.06 -8.70
N ARG A 83 8.73 -21.50 -9.44
CA ARG A 83 7.63 -20.63 -9.86
C ARG A 83 6.88 -20.01 -8.67
N PHE A 84 6.59 -20.79 -7.62
CA PHE A 84 5.95 -20.26 -6.41
C PHE A 84 6.87 -19.33 -5.62
N ILE A 85 8.19 -19.58 -5.63
CA ILE A 85 9.19 -18.67 -5.07
C ILE A 85 9.21 -17.35 -5.84
N ASP A 86 9.19 -17.40 -7.17
CA ASP A 86 9.13 -16.22 -8.03
C ASP A 86 7.82 -15.43 -7.77
N GLU A 87 6.68 -16.10 -7.63
CA GLU A 87 5.40 -15.48 -7.25
C GLU A 87 5.49 -14.83 -5.86
N LEU A 88 6.06 -15.52 -4.86
CA LEU A 88 6.23 -14.98 -3.50
C LEU A 88 7.09 -13.72 -3.48
N SER A 89 8.14 -13.66 -4.32
CA SER A 89 9.06 -12.53 -4.40
C SER A 89 8.37 -11.23 -4.87
N GLN A 90 7.22 -11.34 -5.55
CA GLN A 90 6.43 -10.17 -5.94
C GLN A 90 5.69 -9.54 -4.74
N TYR A 91 5.39 -10.34 -3.72
CA TYR A 91 4.69 -9.87 -2.51
C TYR A 91 5.63 -9.36 -1.44
N LEU A 92 6.75 -10.05 -1.24
CA LEU A 92 7.67 -9.85 -0.13
C LEU A 92 9.12 -9.89 -0.58
N ASP A 93 9.95 -9.10 0.09
CA ASP A 93 11.40 -9.24 0.02
C ASP A 93 11.86 -10.57 0.65
N THR A 94 12.08 -11.57 -0.20
CA THR A 94 12.39 -12.94 0.23
C THR A 94 13.85 -13.30 -0.01
N ARG A 95 14.42 -14.02 0.95
CA ARG A 95 15.71 -14.70 0.82
C ARG A 95 15.50 -16.20 0.85
N VAL A 96 15.92 -16.87 -0.22
CA VAL A 96 15.83 -18.33 -0.37
C VAL A 96 17.19 -18.97 -0.12
N ILE A 97 17.22 -20.05 0.66
CA ILE A 97 18.41 -20.84 0.94
C ILE A 97 18.09 -22.30 0.68
N GLU A 98 18.74 -22.90 -0.31
CA GLU A 98 18.63 -24.34 -0.55
C GLU A 98 19.50 -25.14 0.43
N GLU A 99 18.92 -26.19 0.99
CA GLU A 99 19.57 -27.10 1.93
C GLU A 99 20.10 -28.35 1.21
N LYS A 100 21.05 -29.06 1.83
CA LYS A 100 21.69 -30.26 1.25
C LYS A 100 20.72 -31.40 0.94
N ASN A 101 19.51 -31.36 1.49
CA ASN A 101 18.46 -32.37 1.33
C ASN A 101 17.45 -31.99 0.23
N GLY A 102 17.77 -30.99 -0.61
CA GLY A 102 16.92 -30.53 -1.71
C GLY A 102 15.77 -29.59 -1.29
N THR A 103 15.54 -29.41 0.01
CA THR A 103 14.50 -28.47 0.51
C THR A 103 14.99 -27.04 0.51
N VAL A 104 14.07 -26.08 0.39
CA VAL A 104 14.39 -24.65 0.55
C VAL A 104 13.92 -24.10 1.89
N ARG A 105 14.68 -23.15 2.41
CA ARG A 105 14.32 -22.29 3.52
C ARG A 105 14.04 -20.88 2.99
N ILE A 106 12.89 -20.31 3.38
CA ILE A 106 12.49 -18.95 3.00
C ILE A 106 12.54 -18.04 4.21
N LEU A 107 13.22 -16.91 4.06
CA LEU A 107 13.31 -15.86 5.06
C LEU A 107 12.76 -14.54 4.52
N VAL A 108 12.11 -13.76 5.38
CA VAL A 108 11.74 -12.36 5.14
C VAL A 108 12.32 -11.54 6.28
N GLY A 109 13.28 -10.67 5.97
CA GLY A 109 14.13 -10.02 6.98
C GLY A 109 14.83 -11.06 7.87
N THR A 110 14.43 -11.14 9.14
CA THR A 110 14.95 -12.12 10.11
C THR A 110 14.00 -13.28 10.39
N SER A 111 12.80 -13.26 9.78
CA SER A 111 11.73 -14.20 10.06
C SER A 111 11.81 -15.38 9.09
N VAL A 112 11.78 -16.60 9.62
CA VAL A 112 11.76 -17.82 8.81
C VAL A 112 10.30 -18.20 8.55
N LEU A 113 9.91 -18.20 7.28
CA LEU A 113 8.53 -18.48 6.86
C LEU A 113 8.35 -19.87 6.27
N VAL A 114 9.41 -20.46 5.70
CA VAL A 114 9.45 -21.88 5.34
C VAL A 114 10.74 -22.49 5.86
N GLN A 115 10.65 -23.64 6.53
CA GLN A 115 11.78 -24.45 6.96
C GLN A 115 11.50 -25.92 6.64
N GLY A 116 12.24 -26.48 5.69
CA GLY A 116 12.00 -27.84 5.21
C GLY A 116 10.56 -27.99 4.70
N THR A 117 9.79 -28.86 5.32
CA THR A 117 8.40 -29.18 4.93
C THR A 117 7.34 -28.41 5.72
N ARG A 118 7.73 -27.37 6.46
CA ARG A 118 6.82 -26.57 7.28
C ARG A 118 6.79 -25.13 6.83
N ALA A 119 5.60 -24.63 6.53
CA ALA A 119 5.31 -23.21 6.40
C ALA A 119 4.87 -22.64 7.75
N SER A 120 5.23 -21.40 8.02
CA SER A 120 4.78 -20.63 9.18
C SER A 120 4.05 -19.39 8.67
N GLU A 121 2.89 -19.12 9.26
CA GLU A 121 1.98 -18.09 8.75
C GLU A 121 2.35 -16.70 9.24
N ILE A 122 2.14 -15.72 8.37
CA ILE A 122 2.03 -14.31 8.73
C ILE A 122 0.60 -14.09 9.23
N THR A 123 0.45 -13.42 10.36
CA THR A 123 -0.87 -13.10 10.92
C THR A 123 -1.13 -11.60 10.86
N GLY A 124 -2.39 -11.22 10.66
CA GLY A 124 -2.85 -9.84 10.70
C GLY A 124 -3.78 -9.61 11.89
N THR A 125 -3.50 -8.58 12.69
CA THR A 125 -4.38 -8.15 13.78
C THR A 125 -4.83 -6.72 13.53
N LYS A 126 -6.15 -6.47 13.63
CA LYS A 126 -6.69 -5.10 13.55
C LYS A 126 -6.25 -4.30 14.78
N GLU A 127 -5.58 -3.18 14.55
CA GLU A 127 -5.13 -2.24 15.57
C GLU A 127 -5.56 -0.81 15.22
N GLY A 128 -5.78 0.02 16.24
CA GLY A 128 -6.23 1.40 16.09
C GLY A 128 -7.55 1.67 16.81
N THR A 129 -8.11 2.85 16.56
CA THR A 129 -9.33 3.32 17.24
C THR A 129 -10.42 3.66 16.22
N GLY A 130 -11.63 3.17 16.47
CA GLY A 130 -12.80 3.47 15.65
C GLY A 130 -12.69 2.93 14.23
N ASP A 131 -13.29 3.65 13.28
CA ASP A 131 -13.49 3.20 11.88
C ASP A 131 -12.21 3.21 11.04
N LEU A 132 -11.07 3.61 11.59
CA LEU A 132 -9.75 3.59 10.93
C LEU A 132 -8.80 2.54 11.52
N ALA A 133 -9.32 1.53 12.22
CA ALA A 133 -8.50 0.40 12.64
C ALA A 133 -7.98 -0.39 11.42
N VAL A 134 -6.66 -0.51 11.32
CA VAL A 134 -5.94 -1.15 10.21
C VAL A 134 -5.25 -2.44 10.65
N THR A 135 -4.96 -3.31 9.71
CA THR A 135 -4.36 -4.61 9.96
C THR A 135 -2.84 -4.48 10.09
N VAL A 136 -2.32 -4.78 11.29
CA VAL A 136 -0.89 -4.86 11.58
C VAL A 136 -0.43 -6.30 11.42
N LEU A 137 0.66 -6.49 10.68
CA LEU A 137 1.18 -7.80 10.33
C LEU A 137 2.23 -8.26 11.33
N TYR A 138 2.20 -9.55 11.65
CA TYR A 138 3.08 -10.19 12.61
C TYR A 138 3.70 -11.46 12.01
N ASP A 139 4.98 -11.64 12.28
CA ASP A 139 5.70 -12.86 11.96
C ASP A 139 5.33 -14.01 12.93
N PRO A 140 5.77 -15.25 12.65
CA PRO A 140 5.47 -16.41 13.51
C PRO A 140 5.99 -16.29 14.95
N SER A 141 6.94 -15.38 15.21
CA SER A 141 7.47 -15.10 16.55
C SER A 141 6.70 -14.00 17.30
N GLY A 142 5.65 -13.45 16.68
CA GLY A 142 4.85 -12.35 17.23
C GLY A 142 5.51 -10.98 17.10
N ARG A 143 6.54 -10.83 16.26
CA ARG A 143 7.16 -9.53 15.98
C ARG A 143 6.44 -8.88 14.81
N LYS A 144 6.26 -7.55 14.85
CA LYS A 144 5.69 -6.81 13.72
C LYS A 144 6.52 -7.10 12.47
N LEU A 145 5.86 -7.63 11.45
CA LEU A 145 6.48 -7.88 10.17
C LEU A 145 6.68 -6.53 9.47
N THR A 146 7.91 -6.30 9.05
CA THR A 146 8.27 -5.17 8.19
C THR A 146 8.80 -5.76 6.89
N SER A 147 8.39 -5.19 5.78
CA SER A 147 8.89 -5.53 4.45
C SER A 147 9.36 -4.24 3.80
N GLU A 148 10.57 -4.26 3.25
CA GLU A 148 11.14 -3.09 2.58
C GLU A 148 10.71 -3.03 1.11
N ASN A 149 10.44 -4.20 0.50
CA ASN A 149 10.16 -4.34 -0.93
C ASN A 149 8.96 -5.28 -1.17
N GLY A 150 8.47 -5.28 -2.40
CA GLY A 150 7.32 -6.09 -2.82
C GLY A 150 5.98 -5.39 -2.65
N LYS A 151 4.92 -6.02 -3.18
CA LYS A 151 3.55 -5.47 -3.17
C LYS A 151 3.10 -5.10 -1.76
N LEU A 152 3.39 -5.94 -0.76
CA LEU A 152 2.94 -5.70 0.60
C LEU A 152 3.58 -4.44 1.21
N ALA A 153 4.87 -4.21 0.95
CA ALA A 153 5.56 -3.00 1.37
C ALA A 153 4.92 -1.74 0.74
N GLY A 154 4.59 -1.80 -0.55
CA GLY A 154 3.93 -0.69 -1.27
C GLY A 154 2.54 -0.36 -0.71
N LEU A 155 1.73 -1.39 -0.46
CA LEU A 155 0.39 -1.23 0.15
C LEU A 155 0.49 -0.61 1.56
N LEU A 156 1.38 -1.15 2.40
CA LEU A 156 1.61 -0.64 3.75
C LEU A 156 2.09 0.82 3.72
N LYS A 157 3.03 1.17 2.84
CA LYS A 157 3.51 2.56 2.69
C LYS A 157 2.39 3.52 2.27
N MET A 158 1.54 3.11 1.34
CA MET A 158 0.39 3.93 0.92
C MET A 158 -0.60 4.14 2.07
N ARG A 159 -0.93 3.07 2.81
CA ARG A 159 -1.91 3.06 3.90
C ARG A 159 -1.43 3.78 5.15
N ASP A 160 -0.16 3.58 5.53
CA ASP A 160 0.38 3.99 6.83
C ASP A 160 1.13 5.33 6.78
N GLU A 161 1.63 5.74 5.61
CA GLU A 161 2.44 6.95 5.47
C GLU A 161 1.82 7.97 4.51
N ILE A 162 1.61 7.59 3.24
CA ILE A 162 1.27 8.55 2.18
C ILE A 162 -0.14 9.11 2.36
N LEU A 163 -1.18 8.26 2.40
CA LEU A 163 -2.56 8.72 2.53
C LEU A 163 -2.85 9.42 3.87
N PRO A 164 -2.35 8.94 5.03
CA PRO A 164 -2.45 9.67 6.29
C PRO A 164 -1.83 11.06 6.20
N SER A 165 -0.66 11.20 5.57
CA SER A 165 -0.03 12.53 5.42
C SER A 165 -0.90 13.50 4.61
N TYR A 166 -1.61 13.04 3.58
CA TYR A 166 -2.54 13.86 2.82
C TYR A 166 -3.76 14.27 3.65
N LEU A 167 -4.27 13.34 4.45
CA LEU A 167 -5.39 13.58 5.36
C LEU A 167 -5.02 14.63 6.41
N ASP A 168 -3.85 14.49 7.05
CA ASP A 168 -3.35 15.44 8.05
C ASP A 168 -3.19 16.85 7.46
N ARG A 169 -2.64 16.96 6.24
CA ARG A 169 -2.52 18.24 5.54
C ARG A 169 -3.88 18.85 5.23
N LEU A 170 -4.87 18.04 4.84
CA LEU A 170 -6.23 18.50 4.61
C LEU A 170 -6.90 18.96 5.92
N ASP A 171 -6.70 18.21 7.00
CA ASP A 171 -7.19 18.53 8.34
C ASP A 171 -6.56 19.83 8.86
N ASN A 172 -5.27 20.06 8.63
CA ASN A 172 -4.59 21.31 8.99
C ASN A 172 -5.17 22.54 8.26
N VAL A 173 -5.53 22.39 6.99
CA VAL A 173 -6.22 23.46 6.24
C VAL A 173 -7.58 23.75 6.87
N ALA A 174 -8.38 22.72 7.15
CA ALA A 174 -9.70 22.88 7.77
C ALA A 174 -9.59 23.54 9.16
N ALA A 175 -8.66 23.06 9.99
CA ALA A 175 -8.41 23.59 11.33
C ALA A 175 -8.01 25.06 11.30
N THR A 176 -7.16 25.45 10.34
CA THR A 176 -6.73 26.85 10.21
C THR A 176 -7.85 27.74 9.72
N ILE A 177 -8.69 27.27 8.79
CA ILE A 177 -9.89 28.01 8.37
C ILE A 177 -10.82 28.24 9.57
N VAL A 178 -11.13 27.19 10.34
CA VAL A 178 -11.98 27.28 11.54
C VAL A 178 -11.40 28.29 12.52
N LYS A 179 -10.12 28.13 12.87
CA LYS A 179 -9.42 29.00 13.83
C LYS A 179 -9.44 30.46 13.39
N GLU A 180 -8.97 30.75 12.19
CA GLU A 180 -8.73 32.11 11.73
C GLU A 180 -10.02 32.88 11.41
N VAL A 181 -11.04 32.17 10.89
CA VAL A 181 -12.37 32.75 10.67
C VAL A 181 -13.06 33.00 12.00
N ASN A 182 -13.08 32.03 12.92
CA ASN A 182 -13.71 32.22 14.23
C ASN A 182 -13.02 33.32 15.04
N LEU A 183 -11.69 33.40 15.00
CA LEU A 183 -10.93 34.45 15.65
C LEU A 183 -11.38 35.85 15.20
N ARG A 184 -11.57 36.05 13.89
CA ARG A 184 -12.03 37.34 13.35
C ARG A 184 -13.52 37.56 13.56
N HIS A 185 -14.33 36.52 13.41
CA HIS A 185 -15.79 36.60 13.53
C HIS A 185 -16.22 37.00 14.95
N ARG A 186 -15.59 36.44 15.98
CA ARG A 186 -15.86 36.76 17.40
C ARG A 186 -15.54 38.21 17.79
N LEU A 187 -14.70 38.90 17.02
CA LEU A 187 -14.38 40.32 17.25
C LEU A 187 -15.43 41.26 16.64
N GLY A 188 -16.42 40.71 15.97
CA GLY A 188 -17.41 41.46 15.21
C GLY A 188 -18.79 41.50 15.84
N TYR A 189 -19.64 42.30 15.21
CA TYR A 189 -21.04 42.45 15.54
C TYR A 189 -21.92 41.88 14.42
N THR A 190 -23.01 41.22 14.81
CA THR A 190 -24.05 40.66 13.94
C THR A 190 -24.87 41.76 13.27
N MET A 191 -25.79 41.38 12.38
CA MET A 191 -26.69 42.35 11.75
C MET A 191 -27.62 43.06 12.75
N ASP A 192 -27.89 42.44 13.89
CA ASP A 192 -28.76 42.98 14.94
C ASP A 192 -27.99 43.85 15.97
N GLY A 193 -26.66 43.97 15.81
CA GLY A 193 -25.80 44.74 16.70
C GLY A 193 -25.31 43.97 17.93
N ASP A 194 -25.56 42.66 18.01
CA ASP A 194 -25.06 41.79 19.07
C ASP A 194 -23.61 41.37 18.80
N GLU A 195 -22.85 41.06 19.86
CA GLU A 195 -21.54 40.44 19.72
C GLU A 195 -21.67 39.06 19.04
N ALA A 196 -20.83 38.79 18.05
CA ALA A 196 -20.90 37.55 17.32
C ALA A 196 -20.17 36.40 18.01
N GLY A 197 -20.73 35.20 17.90
CA GLY A 197 -20.09 33.96 18.32
C GLY A 197 -19.18 33.37 17.26
N ASP A 198 -19.05 32.05 17.27
CA ASP A 198 -18.32 31.32 16.24
C ASP A 198 -19.03 31.28 14.89
N PHE A 199 -18.25 31.27 13.80
CA PHE A 199 -18.77 31.00 12.46
C PHE A 199 -18.83 29.49 12.18
N PHE A 200 -17.79 28.76 12.57
CA PHE A 200 -17.67 27.29 12.50
C PHE A 200 -17.68 26.67 13.89
N GLU A 201 -18.15 25.43 14.04
CA GLU A 201 -18.09 24.73 15.32
C GLU A 201 -16.64 24.54 15.80
N ALA A 202 -16.34 24.96 17.02
CA ALA A 202 -14.97 24.93 17.57
C ALA A 202 -14.43 23.51 17.80
N SER A 203 -15.32 22.53 17.94
CA SER A 203 -14.97 21.10 18.06
C SER A 203 -14.71 20.44 16.70
N GLY A 204 -15.26 20.99 15.61
CA GLY A 204 -15.12 20.49 14.25
C GLY A 204 -13.94 21.13 13.53
N THR A 205 -12.73 20.60 13.74
CA THR A 205 -11.49 21.17 13.19
C THR A 205 -10.86 20.35 12.09
N THR A 206 -11.32 19.12 11.84
CA THR A 206 -10.77 18.28 10.77
C THR A 206 -11.55 18.45 9.48
N ALA A 207 -10.97 18.07 8.35
CA ALA A 207 -11.67 18.05 7.07
C ALA A 207 -12.86 17.08 7.07
N GLY A 208 -12.88 16.12 7.99
CA GLY A 208 -14.00 15.20 8.19
C GLY A 208 -15.08 15.68 9.16
N SER A 209 -14.81 16.72 9.97
CA SER A 209 -15.72 17.16 11.04
C SER A 209 -16.07 18.64 11.01
N ILE A 210 -15.44 19.45 10.14
CA ILE A 210 -15.72 20.87 10.00
C ILE A 210 -17.21 21.12 9.71
N SER A 211 -17.82 22.01 10.47
CA SER A 211 -19.24 22.36 10.32
C SER A 211 -19.49 23.82 10.69
N LEU A 212 -20.62 24.37 10.23
CA LEU A 212 -21.07 25.69 10.66
C LEU A 212 -21.53 25.65 12.11
N SER A 213 -21.36 26.76 12.82
CA SER A 213 -21.95 26.93 14.15
C SER A 213 -23.48 26.91 14.06
N PRO A 214 -24.20 26.52 15.12
CA PRO A 214 -25.66 26.41 15.08
C PRO A 214 -26.31 27.79 14.88
N ALA A 215 -25.64 28.85 15.37
CA ALA A 215 -26.05 30.23 15.18
C ALA A 215 -26.02 30.63 13.69
N VAL A 216 -24.90 30.41 13.00
CA VAL A 216 -24.77 30.75 11.56
C VAL A 216 -25.59 29.81 10.67
N GLU A 217 -25.75 28.54 11.07
CA GLU A 217 -26.58 27.57 10.35
C GLU A 217 -28.05 28.00 10.36
N SER A 218 -28.59 28.35 11.52
CA SER A 218 -30.01 28.69 11.69
C SER A 218 -30.36 30.10 11.23
N ASP A 219 -29.46 31.07 11.40
CA ASP A 219 -29.71 32.47 11.06
C ASP A 219 -28.52 33.14 10.36
N VAL A 220 -28.76 33.66 9.16
CA VAL A 220 -27.75 34.39 8.38
C VAL A 220 -27.42 35.77 8.96
N ARG A 221 -28.30 36.32 9.81
CA ARG A 221 -28.06 37.59 10.53
C ARG A 221 -26.98 37.45 11.59
N ALA A 222 -26.72 36.23 12.07
CA ALA A 222 -25.64 35.92 13.01
C ALA A 222 -24.22 36.05 12.41
N ILE A 223 -24.10 36.20 11.08
CA ILE A 223 -22.81 36.44 10.44
C ILE A 223 -22.33 37.85 10.80
N ALA A 224 -21.14 38.01 11.37
CA ALA A 224 -20.57 39.32 11.67
C ALA A 224 -20.03 40.01 10.43
N THR A 225 -20.28 41.32 10.32
CA THR A 225 -19.67 42.18 9.29
C THR A 225 -19.06 43.44 9.87
N SER A 226 -19.65 43.99 10.93
CA SER A 226 -19.25 45.22 11.58
C SER A 226 -18.20 44.98 12.67
N THR A 227 -17.27 45.91 12.85
CA THR A 227 -16.24 45.94 13.88
C THR A 227 -16.68 46.65 15.16
N ASP A 228 -17.72 47.47 15.08
CA ASP A 228 -18.15 48.36 16.17
C ASP A 228 -19.68 48.36 16.41
N GLY A 229 -20.43 47.54 15.68
CA GLY A 229 -21.89 47.46 15.74
C GLY A 229 -22.60 48.45 14.81
N THR A 230 -21.88 49.33 14.13
CA THR A 230 -22.48 50.28 13.19
C THR A 230 -23.04 49.55 11.97
N SER A 231 -24.31 49.82 11.65
CA SER A 231 -24.96 49.32 10.43
C SER A 231 -24.21 49.77 9.18
N GLY A 232 -23.99 48.84 8.25
CA GLY A 232 -23.24 49.09 7.02
C GLY A 232 -21.71 49.01 7.16
N ASP A 233 -21.15 48.82 8.37
CA ASP A 233 -19.72 48.51 8.51
C ASP A 233 -19.40 47.08 8.02
N ASN A 234 -18.25 46.95 7.37
CA ASN A 234 -17.77 45.74 6.70
C ASN A 234 -16.36 45.30 7.14
N GLY A 235 -15.78 45.93 8.17
CA GLY A 235 -14.40 45.67 8.57
C GLY A 235 -14.11 44.19 8.87
N ILE A 236 -15.04 43.46 9.49
CA ILE A 236 -14.90 42.02 9.77
C ILE A 236 -15.05 41.18 8.50
N ALA A 237 -16.00 41.54 7.63
CA ALA A 237 -16.16 40.85 6.35
C ALA A 237 -14.90 41.02 5.47
N LEU A 238 -14.28 42.20 5.49
CA LEU A 238 -13.05 42.47 4.77
C LEU A 238 -11.84 41.78 5.41
N SER A 239 -11.76 41.70 6.74
CA SER A 239 -10.66 41.00 7.43
C SER A 239 -10.70 39.49 7.18
N ILE A 240 -11.90 38.89 7.15
CA ILE A 240 -12.08 37.48 6.78
C ILE A 240 -11.74 37.27 5.29
N ALA A 241 -12.13 38.19 4.40
CA ALA A 241 -11.79 38.07 2.97
C ALA A 241 -10.26 38.14 2.71
N LYS A 242 -9.50 38.87 3.54
CA LYS A 242 -8.04 38.97 3.46
C LYS A 242 -7.32 37.68 3.83
N LEU A 243 -7.96 36.75 4.56
CA LEU A 243 -7.38 35.44 4.90
C LEU A 243 -6.90 34.62 3.70
N ARG A 244 -7.49 34.86 2.53
CA ARG A 244 -7.03 34.22 1.29
C ARG A 244 -5.54 34.49 1.00
N SER A 245 -5.05 35.67 1.38
CA SER A 245 -3.66 36.11 1.15
C SER A 245 -2.81 36.18 2.41
N ASP A 246 -3.43 36.21 3.60
CA ASP A 246 -2.70 36.25 4.86
C ASP A 246 -1.84 34.98 5.03
N LEU A 247 -0.66 35.14 5.61
CA LEU A 247 0.24 34.03 5.93
C LEU A 247 -0.13 33.47 7.31
N VAL A 248 -0.91 32.38 7.32
CA VAL A 248 -1.47 31.77 8.53
C VAL A 248 -1.18 30.28 8.64
N MET A 249 -0.56 29.68 7.62
CA MET A 249 -0.12 28.29 7.58
C MET A 249 1.40 28.20 7.78
N ASP A 250 1.89 27.04 8.22
CA ASP A 250 3.32 26.73 8.42
C ASP A 250 4.07 27.84 9.17
N ASP A 251 3.67 28.08 10.42
CA ASP A 251 4.22 29.14 11.29
C ASP A 251 4.19 30.55 10.67
N GLY A 252 3.16 30.82 9.85
CA GLY A 252 2.95 32.13 9.23
C GLY A 252 3.82 32.38 8.00
N THR A 253 4.29 31.33 7.34
CA THR A 253 5.10 31.44 6.11
C THR A 253 4.28 31.28 4.84
N GLN A 254 3.08 30.71 4.92
CA GLN A 254 2.24 30.40 3.75
C GLN A 254 0.79 30.81 3.95
N SER A 255 0.13 31.16 2.85
CA SER A 255 -1.33 31.31 2.82
C SER A 255 -2.03 29.96 2.74
N ILE A 256 -3.30 29.93 3.12
CA ILE A 256 -4.15 28.73 3.01
C ILE A 256 -4.17 28.21 1.56
N THR A 257 -4.27 29.12 0.58
CA THR A 257 -4.29 28.75 -0.84
C THR A 257 -2.96 28.18 -1.31
N ALA A 258 -1.83 28.75 -0.87
CA ALA A 258 -0.51 28.22 -1.21
C ALA A 258 -0.28 26.83 -0.62
N TYR A 259 -0.65 26.64 0.65
CA TYR A 259 -0.51 25.35 1.33
C TYR A 259 -1.36 24.26 0.67
N TYR A 260 -2.62 24.56 0.34
CA TYR A 260 -3.49 23.62 -0.38
C TYR A 260 -2.98 23.31 -1.78
N ALA A 261 -2.46 24.31 -2.52
CA ALA A 261 -1.85 24.08 -3.83
C ALA A 261 -0.60 23.19 -3.72
N ALA A 262 0.20 23.34 -2.67
CA ALA A 262 1.35 22.48 -2.39
C ALA A 262 0.93 21.04 -2.06
N LEU A 263 -0.24 20.82 -1.43
CA LEU A 263 -0.79 19.47 -1.23
C LEU A 263 -1.13 18.82 -2.57
N VAL A 264 -1.86 19.53 -3.43
CA VAL A 264 -2.20 19.03 -4.78
C VAL A 264 -0.94 18.76 -5.61
N SER A 265 0.06 19.64 -5.53
CA SER A 265 1.35 19.44 -6.19
C SER A 265 2.09 18.22 -5.67
N GLN A 266 2.07 17.97 -4.36
CA GLN A 266 2.73 16.81 -3.76
C GLN A 266 2.12 15.51 -4.27
N VAL A 267 0.79 15.42 -4.34
CA VAL A 267 0.11 14.26 -4.93
C VAL A 267 0.58 14.00 -6.36
N GLY A 268 0.76 15.07 -7.15
CA GLY A 268 1.28 14.98 -8.51
C GLY A 268 2.74 14.50 -8.58
N VAL A 269 3.60 14.98 -7.68
CA VAL A 269 5.00 14.56 -7.57
C VAL A 269 5.10 13.11 -7.13
N ASP A 270 4.42 12.72 -6.06
CA ASP A 270 4.43 11.35 -5.53
C ASP A 270 3.93 10.35 -6.59
N THR A 271 2.93 10.74 -7.39
CA THR A 271 2.42 9.91 -8.51
C THR A 271 3.45 9.78 -9.64
N ALA A 272 4.13 10.88 -9.99
CA ALA A 272 5.14 10.87 -11.05
C ALA A 272 6.35 10.03 -10.63
N ASP A 273 6.84 10.22 -9.40
CA ASP A 273 7.97 9.49 -8.83
C ASP A 273 7.67 7.98 -8.76
N ALA A 274 6.46 7.60 -8.33
CA ALA A 274 6.04 6.20 -8.30
C ALA A 274 6.00 5.57 -9.70
N LYS A 275 5.51 6.30 -10.70
CA LYS A 275 5.42 5.82 -12.09
C LYS A 275 6.79 5.68 -12.73
N ASP A 276 7.69 6.62 -12.49
CA ASP A 276 9.06 6.57 -12.99
C ASP A 276 9.84 5.42 -12.31
N ALA A 277 9.64 5.21 -11.00
CA ALA A 277 10.21 4.09 -10.27
C ALA A 277 9.71 2.73 -10.80
N GLU A 278 8.40 2.59 -11.05
CA GLU A 278 7.80 1.39 -11.64
C GLU A 278 8.41 1.08 -13.01
N ALA A 279 8.46 2.06 -13.91
CA ALA A 279 9.01 1.89 -15.26
C ALA A 279 10.50 1.49 -15.24
N ASN A 280 11.29 2.09 -14.34
CA ASN A 280 12.69 1.72 -14.17
C ASN A 280 12.84 0.29 -13.64
N GLN A 281 12.04 -0.09 -12.64
CA GLN A 281 12.09 -1.43 -12.06
C GLN A 281 11.66 -2.51 -13.06
N GLU A 282 10.66 -2.22 -13.90
CA GLU A 282 10.22 -3.13 -14.96
C GLU A 282 11.36 -3.46 -15.94
N VAL A 283 12.13 -2.45 -16.37
CA VAL A 283 13.28 -2.65 -17.26
C VAL A 283 14.35 -3.52 -16.60
N VAL A 284 14.63 -3.31 -15.31
CA VAL A 284 15.60 -4.13 -14.56
C VAL A 284 15.13 -5.58 -14.48
N THR A 285 13.87 -5.80 -14.09
CA THR A 285 13.28 -7.14 -13.97
C THR A 285 13.29 -7.86 -15.32
N GLN A 286 12.88 -7.20 -16.41
CA GLN A 286 12.92 -7.80 -17.75
C GLN A 286 14.34 -8.16 -18.18
N THR A 287 15.32 -7.32 -17.89
CA THR A 287 16.72 -7.59 -18.22
C THR A 287 17.26 -8.79 -17.43
N LEU A 288 16.96 -8.87 -16.14
CA LEU A 288 17.37 -10.00 -15.30
C LEU A 288 16.68 -11.30 -15.71
N GLU A 289 15.41 -11.24 -16.11
CA GLU A 289 14.67 -12.40 -16.61
C GLU A 289 15.27 -12.93 -17.93
N GLN A 290 15.63 -12.04 -18.86
CA GLN A 290 16.34 -12.42 -20.09
C GLN A 290 17.70 -13.07 -19.78
N GLN A 291 18.44 -12.53 -18.81
CA GLN A 291 19.70 -13.13 -18.37
C GLN A 291 19.49 -14.50 -17.71
N LYS A 292 18.50 -14.63 -16.83
CA LYS A 292 18.11 -15.89 -16.21
C LYS A 292 17.79 -16.93 -17.28
N GLN A 293 16.96 -16.61 -18.26
CA GLN A 293 16.63 -17.49 -19.39
C GLN A 293 17.86 -17.86 -20.23
N SER A 294 18.83 -16.96 -20.40
CA SER A 294 20.07 -17.28 -21.15
C SER A 294 20.98 -18.28 -20.43
N VAL A 295 20.91 -18.34 -19.09
CA VAL A 295 21.71 -19.24 -18.25
C VAL A 295 20.95 -20.53 -17.93
N GLN A 296 19.64 -20.44 -17.70
CA GLN A 296 18.73 -21.56 -17.44
C GLN A 296 18.25 -22.25 -18.72
N GLY A 297 18.47 -21.63 -19.89
CA GLY A 297 18.27 -22.27 -21.17
C GLY A 297 19.15 -23.49 -21.26
N VAL A 298 18.56 -24.66 -21.02
CA VAL A 298 19.23 -25.95 -21.13
C VAL A 298 19.82 -26.02 -22.53
N SER A 299 21.14 -26.21 -22.62
CA SER A 299 21.77 -26.43 -23.91
C SER A 299 21.20 -27.72 -24.47
N LEU A 300 20.50 -27.64 -25.61
CA LEU A 300 20.03 -28.83 -26.35
C LEU A 300 21.17 -29.82 -26.58
N ASP A 301 22.40 -29.34 -26.66
CA ASP A 301 23.60 -30.16 -26.80
C ASP A 301 23.92 -30.97 -25.53
N GLU A 302 23.60 -30.43 -24.34
CA GLU A 302 23.84 -31.08 -23.05
C GLU A 302 22.75 -32.11 -22.74
N GLU A 303 21.48 -31.79 -23.01
CA GLU A 303 20.38 -32.79 -23.00
C GLU A 303 20.59 -33.87 -24.06
N MET A 304 21.05 -33.51 -25.26
CA MET A 304 21.36 -34.48 -26.32
C MET A 304 22.58 -35.34 -25.97
N ALA A 305 23.61 -34.78 -25.33
CA ALA A 305 24.74 -35.55 -24.82
C ALA A 305 24.32 -36.53 -23.73
N GLU A 306 23.41 -36.13 -22.85
CA GLU A 306 22.88 -36.99 -21.79
C GLU A 306 21.98 -38.10 -22.37
N LEU A 307 21.16 -37.78 -23.37
CA LEU A 307 20.33 -38.74 -24.11
C LEU A 307 21.20 -39.75 -24.89
N VAL A 308 22.26 -39.29 -25.56
CA VAL A 308 23.24 -40.15 -26.26
C VAL A 308 23.97 -41.04 -25.26
N LYS A 309 24.32 -40.53 -24.07
CA LYS A 309 24.90 -41.33 -22.98
C LYS A 309 23.94 -42.40 -22.48
N PHE A 310 22.65 -42.09 -22.30
CA PHE A 310 21.63 -43.07 -21.95
C PHE A 310 21.42 -44.12 -23.06
N GLN A 311 21.42 -43.73 -24.33
CA GLN A 311 21.37 -44.66 -25.45
C GLN A 311 22.59 -45.61 -25.47
N HIS A 312 23.80 -45.08 -25.27
CA HIS A 312 25.01 -45.91 -25.19
C HIS A 312 25.00 -46.85 -23.99
N ALA A 313 24.57 -46.39 -22.82
CA ALA A 313 24.43 -47.22 -21.63
C ALA A 313 23.39 -48.34 -21.83
N TYR A 314 22.27 -48.05 -22.49
CA TYR A 314 21.26 -49.05 -22.83
C TYR A 314 21.78 -50.06 -23.85
N ALA A 315 22.46 -49.60 -24.91
CA ALA A 315 23.06 -50.47 -25.92
C ALA A 315 24.15 -51.38 -25.33
N ALA A 316 25.01 -50.84 -24.45
CA ALA A 316 26.01 -51.62 -23.72
C ALA A 316 25.35 -52.66 -22.79
N SER A 317 24.27 -52.29 -22.10
CA SER A 317 23.52 -53.22 -21.24
C SER A 317 22.88 -54.35 -22.05
N ALA A 318 22.33 -54.05 -23.23
CA ALA A 318 21.78 -55.05 -24.14
C ALA A 318 22.87 -56.01 -24.68
N GLN A 319 24.07 -55.50 -24.96
CA GLN A 319 25.22 -56.34 -25.33
C GLN A 319 25.64 -57.27 -24.19
N VAL A 320 25.69 -56.77 -22.95
CA VAL A 320 25.98 -57.61 -21.77
C VAL A 320 24.94 -58.71 -21.61
N ILE A 321 23.65 -58.40 -21.82
CA ILE A 321 22.58 -59.41 -21.78
C ILE A 321 22.77 -60.47 -22.87
N ASN A 322 23.12 -60.08 -24.08
CA ASN A 322 23.39 -61.03 -25.17
C ASN A 322 24.59 -61.94 -24.86
N VAL A 323 25.67 -61.38 -24.31
CA VAL A 323 26.85 -62.16 -23.90
C VAL A 323 26.50 -63.12 -22.76
N VAL A 324 25.69 -62.68 -21.80
CA VAL A 324 25.20 -63.55 -20.72
C VAL A 324 24.31 -64.66 -21.28
N ASP A 325 23.39 -64.38 -22.21
CA ASP A 325 22.56 -65.41 -22.86
C ASP A 325 23.41 -66.42 -23.63
N GLU A 326 24.43 -65.96 -24.35
CA GLU A 326 25.37 -66.81 -25.08
C GLU A 326 26.21 -67.67 -24.13
N MET A 327 26.74 -67.10 -23.04
CA MET A 327 27.44 -67.85 -22.00
C MET A 327 26.52 -68.87 -21.32
N THR A 328 25.25 -68.52 -21.08
CA THR A 328 24.25 -69.43 -20.49
C THR A 328 23.98 -70.60 -21.43
N LYS A 329 23.85 -70.35 -22.74
CA LYS A 329 23.74 -71.39 -23.78
C LYS A 329 24.98 -72.29 -23.85
N VAL A 330 26.18 -71.72 -23.77
CA VAL A 330 27.44 -72.49 -23.75
C VAL A 330 27.49 -73.39 -22.50
N VAL A 331 27.17 -72.87 -21.32
CA VAL A 331 27.10 -73.66 -20.08
C VAL A 331 26.04 -74.77 -20.21
N LEU A 332 24.85 -74.47 -20.71
CA LEU A 332 23.80 -75.47 -20.97
C LEU A 332 24.24 -76.54 -21.99
N SER A 333 25.06 -76.18 -22.98
CA SER A 333 25.59 -77.12 -23.97
C SER A 333 26.71 -78.03 -23.41
N LEU A 334 27.39 -77.60 -22.35
CA LEU A 334 28.45 -78.34 -21.66
C LEU A 334 27.91 -79.29 -20.57
N VAL A 335 26.64 -79.17 -20.16
CA VAL A 335 25.97 -80.02 -19.13
C VAL A 335 25.23 -81.21 -19.77
N ARG A 336 25.71 -81.75 -20.88
CA ARG A 336 25.22 -83.01 -21.46
C ARG A 336 26.23 -84.14 -21.32
#